data_AF-A0A9W6VEN7-F1
#
_entry.id   AF-A0A9W6VEN7-F1
#
_cell.length_a   1.000
_cell.length_b   1.000
_cell.length_c   1.000
_cell.angle_alpha   90.00
_cell.angle_beta   90.00
_cell.angle_gamma   90.00
#
_symmetry.space_group_name_H-M   'P 1'
#
loop_
_entity.id
_entity.type
_entity.pdbx_description
1 polymer ?
#
loop_
_entity_poly.entity_id
_entity_poly.type
_entity_poly.pdbx_seq_one_letter_code
_entity_poly.pdbx_strand_id
1 'polypeptide(L)'
;MNSALLDPERQFLGCLMQLATDPARRVLSGMSPADLANPTASFVLHLAIRAVANDQPPTPIMLFEHAQEIAERPRASRLHEVAVWIADTYQAAPLAPEQHATHLKAVVLKAAWRRAVAEHAQRLLQAVAESSTDELSELTEDTCAVDEVWSRYQAALNHNSVSARLEVGA
;
A
#
# COMPACT_ATOMS: atom_id res chain seq x y z
N MET A 1 7.14 16.62 -16.05
CA MET A 1 7.64 16.27 -14.71
C MET A 1 7.04 14.92 -14.35
N ASN A 2 7.88 13.93 -14.02
CA ASN A 2 7.42 12.57 -13.76
C ASN A 2 6.71 12.52 -12.40
N SER A 3 5.38 12.49 -12.39
CA SER A 3 4.57 12.51 -11.16
C SER A 3 4.88 11.34 -10.21
N ALA A 4 5.49 10.27 -10.73
CA ALA A 4 6.00 9.15 -9.96
C ALA A 4 7.03 9.56 -8.88
N LEU A 5 7.79 10.64 -9.10
CA LEU A 5 8.76 11.14 -8.12
C LEU A 5 8.13 11.85 -6.93
N LEU A 6 6.82 12.14 -6.97
CA LEU A 6 6.08 12.80 -5.89
C LEU A 6 4.92 11.95 -5.37
N ASP A 7 4.73 10.75 -5.92
CA ASP A 7 3.66 9.82 -5.56
C ASP A 7 4.21 8.74 -4.61
N PRO A 8 3.87 8.79 -3.31
CA PRO A 8 4.37 7.82 -2.32
C PRO A 8 3.99 6.37 -2.64
N GLU A 9 2.84 6.13 -3.28
CA GLU A 9 2.39 4.78 -3.62
C GLU A 9 3.28 4.17 -4.71
N ARG A 10 3.63 4.97 -5.73
CA ARG A 10 4.58 4.58 -6.77
C ARG A 10 5.99 4.38 -6.23
N GLN A 11 6.49 5.33 -5.44
CA GLN A 11 7.82 5.18 -4.84
C GLN A 11 7.91 3.92 -3.96
N PHE A 12 6.85 3.63 -3.20
CA PHE A 12 6.79 2.47 -2.31
C PHE A 12 6.90 1.17 -3.12
N LEU A 13 6.08 1.03 -4.16
CA LEU A 13 6.08 -0.14 -5.02
C LEU A 13 7.37 -0.26 -5.83
N GLY A 14 7.94 0.86 -6.26
CA GLY A 14 9.23 0.90 -6.95
C GLY A 14 10.37 0.39 -6.06
N CYS A 15 10.43 0.82 -4.80
CA CYS A 15 11.39 0.27 -3.83
C CYS A 15 11.14 -1.21 -3.56
N LEU A 16 9.88 -1.61 -3.38
CA LEU A 16 9.50 -2.99 -3.12
C LEU A 16 9.98 -3.93 -4.23
N MET A 17 9.86 -3.51 -5.49
CA MET A 17 10.30 -4.27 -6.66
C MET A 17 11.82 -4.51 -6.74
N GLN A 18 12.62 -3.78 -5.96
CA GLN A 18 14.07 -3.97 -5.86
C GLN A 18 14.47 -4.91 -4.71
N LEU A 19 13.53 -5.33 -3.86
CA LEU A 19 13.83 -6.14 -2.69
C LEU A 19 13.83 -7.64 -3.01
N ALA A 20 14.68 -8.37 -2.30
CA ALA A 20 14.58 -9.82 -2.20
C ALA A 20 13.33 -10.23 -1.38
N THR A 21 12.95 -11.50 -1.47
CA THR A 21 11.72 -12.05 -0.85
C THR A 21 11.61 -11.73 0.64
N ASP A 22 12.67 -11.95 1.44
CA ASP A 22 12.60 -11.77 2.90
C ASP A 22 12.44 -10.30 3.33
N PRO A 23 13.26 -9.34 2.84
CA PRO A 23 13.00 -7.92 3.07
C PRO A 23 11.61 -7.47 2.58
N ALA A 24 11.18 -7.93 1.40
CA ALA A 24 9.86 -7.61 0.88
C ALA A 24 8.74 -8.12 1.79
N ARG A 25 8.86 -9.35 2.31
CA ARG A 25 7.92 -9.96 3.28
C ARG A 25 7.81 -9.13 4.56
N ARG A 26 8.94 -8.67 5.11
CA ARG A 26 8.94 -7.80 6.30
C ARG A 26 8.23 -6.48 6.04
N VAL A 27 8.55 -5.83 4.92
CA VAL A 27 7.92 -4.56 4.54
C VAL A 27 6.42 -4.74 4.30
N LEU A 28 6.01 -5.79 3.58
CA LEU A 28 4.60 -6.08 3.26
C LEU A 28 3.79 -6.61 4.45
N SER A 29 4.41 -6.99 5.56
CA SER A 29 3.70 -7.50 6.73
C SER A 29 2.62 -6.51 7.21
N GLY A 30 1.36 -6.93 7.23
CA GLY A 30 0.23 -6.07 7.59
C GLY A 30 -0.16 -5.05 6.52
N MET A 31 0.34 -5.12 5.29
CA MET A 31 -0.20 -4.34 4.17
C MET A 31 -1.39 -5.05 3.52
N SER A 32 -2.34 -4.26 3.02
CA SER A 32 -3.48 -4.69 2.22
C SER A 32 -3.53 -3.90 0.91
N PRO A 33 -3.99 -4.47 -0.22
CA PRO A 33 -4.22 -3.72 -1.45
C PRO A 33 -5.09 -2.46 -1.27
N ALA A 34 -6.03 -2.49 -0.33
CA ALA A 34 -6.92 -1.36 -0.03
C ALA A 34 -6.21 -0.16 0.62
N ASP A 35 -4.96 -0.34 1.08
CA ASP A 35 -4.18 0.75 1.67
C ASP A 35 -3.68 1.75 0.60
N LEU A 36 -3.82 1.45 -0.69
CA LEU A 36 -3.46 2.33 -1.80
C LEU A 36 -4.72 2.89 -2.47
N ALA A 37 -4.73 4.20 -2.74
CA ALA A 37 -5.85 4.87 -3.40
C ALA A 37 -5.82 4.66 -4.92
N ASN A 38 -4.64 4.56 -5.53
CA ASN A 38 -4.55 4.37 -6.96
C ASN A 38 -4.92 2.91 -7.31
N PRO A 39 -5.94 2.68 -8.19
CA PRO A 39 -6.37 1.32 -8.52
C PRO A 39 -5.27 0.45 -9.14
N THR A 40 -4.41 1.03 -9.97
CA THR A 40 -3.28 0.33 -10.57
C THR A 40 -2.22 -0.01 -9.51
N ALA A 41 -1.92 0.92 -8.59
CA ALA A 41 -1.00 0.67 -7.49
C ALA A 41 -1.53 -0.41 -6.55
N SER A 42 -2.82 -0.35 -6.19
CA SER A 42 -3.52 -1.37 -5.40
C SER A 42 -3.42 -2.76 -6.05
N PHE A 43 -3.67 -2.84 -7.37
CA PHE A 43 -3.51 -4.08 -8.12
C PHE A 43 -2.06 -4.59 -8.10
N VAL A 44 -1.07 -3.72 -8.33
CA VAL A 44 0.35 -4.10 -8.28
C VAL A 44 0.78 -4.53 -6.88
N LEU A 45 0.26 -3.91 -5.82
CA LEU A 45 0.47 -4.34 -4.44
C LEU A 45 -0.11 -5.75 -4.19
N HIS A 46 -1.31 -6.03 -4.72
CA HIS A 46 -1.88 -7.37 -4.67
C HIS A 46 -0.96 -8.42 -5.33
N LEU A 47 -0.40 -8.09 -6.51
CA LEU A 47 0.56 -8.96 -7.19
C LEU A 47 1.83 -9.17 -6.36
N ALA A 48 2.34 -8.13 -5.70
CA ALA A 48 3.55 -8.23 -4.87
C ALA A 48 3.32 -9.08 -3.61
N ILE A 49 2.16 -8.92 -2.96
CA ILE A 49 1.76 -9.76 -1.83
C ILE A 49 1.66 -11.23 -2.28
N ARG A 50 1.05 -11.48 -3.44
CA ARG A 50 0.94 -12.83 -4.02
C ARG A 50 2.31 -13.44 -4.34
N ALA A 51 3.21 -12.69 -4.99
CA ALA A 51 4.55 -13.16 -5.31
C ALA A 51 5.31 -13.57 -4.04
N VAL A 52 5.32 -12.71 -3.02
CA VAL A 52 5.99 -12.98 -1.75
C VAL A 52 5.31 -14.12 -0.98
N ALA A 53 3.99 -14.26 -1.05
CA ALA A 53 3.28 -15.41 -0.48
C ALA A 53 3.71 -16.74 -1.11
N ASN A 54 4.13 -16.73 -2.38
CA ASN A 54 4.69 -17.87 -3.11
C ASN A 54 6.23 -17.96 -3.02
N ASP A 55 6.85 -17.30 -2.05
CA ASP A 55 8.31 -17.24 -1.85
C ASP A 55 9.12 -16.66 -3.02
N GLN A 56 8.46 -15.90 -3.90
CA GLN A 56 9.10 -15.24 -5.05
C GLN A 56 9.38 -13.76 -4.74
N PRO A 57 10.52 -13.23 -5.19
CA PRO A 57 10.79 -11.80 -5.05
C PRO A 57 9.83 -11.00 -5.94
N PRO A 58 9.30 -9.85 -5.48
CA PRO A 58 8.31 -9.06 -6.21
C PRO A 58 8.94 -8.23 -7.34
N THR A 59 9.81 -8.83 -8.15
CA THR A 59 10.50 -8.16 -9.27
C THR A 59 9.50 -7.75 -10.36
N PRO A 60 9.83 -6.75 -11.20
CA PRO A 60 8.96 -6.31 -12.29
C PRO A 60 8.44 -7.45 -13.18
N ILE A 61 9.32 -8.39 -13.53
CA ILE A 61 8.99 -9.57 -14.35
C ILE A 61 8.00 -10.46 -13.60
N MET A 62 8.28 -10.75 -12.33
CA MET A 62 7.42 -11.62 -11.51
C MET A 62 6.03 -11.02 -11.33
N LEU A 63 5.93 -9.73 -11.05
CA LEU A 63 4.63 -9.06 -10.95
C LEU A 63 3.85 -9.15 -12.26
N PHE A 64 4.53 -8.98 -13.40
CA PHE A 64 3.90 -9.10 -14.71
C PHE A 64 3.45 -10.54 -15.02
N GLU A 65 4.22 -11.56 -14.64
CA GLU A 65 3.83 -12.97 -14.76
C GLU A 65 2.55 -13.25 -13.95
N HIS A 66 2.51 -12.86 -12.67
CA HIS A 66 1.29 -12.97 -11.85
C HIS A 66 0.10 -12.20 -12.46
N ALA A 67 0.34 -11.05 -13.09
CA ALA A 67 -0.72 -10.29 -13.77
C ALA A 67 -1.29 -11.05 -14.99
N GLN A 68 -0.44 -11.77 -15.73
CA GLN A 68 -0.89 -12.62 -16.83
C GLN A 68 -1.71 -13.81 -16.34
N GLU A 69 -1.30 -14.44 -15.24
CA GLU A 69 -2.02 -15.57 -14.66
C GLU A 69 -3.44 -15.19 -14.19
N ILE A 70 -3.59 -14.01 -13.59
CA ILE A 70 -4.90 -13.53 -13.08
C ILE A 70 -5.81 -13.08 -14.23
N ALA A 71 -5.25 -12.69 -15.36
CA ALA A 71 -6.04 -12.32 -16.53
C ALA A 71 -6.64 -13.58 -17.18
N GLU A 72 -7.81 -14.04 -16.67
CA GLU A 72 -8.56 -15.20 -17.20
C GLU A 72 -8.90 -15.11 -18.70
N ARG A 73 -8.71 -13.94 -19.33
CA ARG A 73 -8.48 -13.68 -20.76
C ARG A 73 -8.17 -12.18 -20.93
N PRO A 74 -7.03 -11.76 -21.50
CA PRO A 74 -6.69 -10.35 -21.50
C PRO A 74 -7.40 -9.58 -22.62
N ARG A 75 -7.95 -8.41 -22.29
CA ARG A 75 -7.86 -7.27 -23.22
C ARG A 75 -6.39 -6.87 -23.24
N ALA A 76 -5.64 -7.27 -24.27
CA ALA A 76 -4.19 -7.08 -24.38
C ALA A 76 -3.71 -5.66 -24.03
N SER A 77 -4.55 -4.64 -24.26
CA SER A 77 -4.28 -3.25 -23.88
C SER A 77 -4.06 -3.07 -22.36
N ARG A 78 -4.87 -3.71 -21.51
CA ARG A 78 -4.72 -3.57 -20.04
C ARG A 78 -3.45 -4.21 -19.50
N LEU A 79 -3.04 -5.37 -20.03
CA LEU A 79 -1.78 -5.98 -19.65
C LEU A 79 -0.59 -5.12 -20.08
N HIS A 80 -0.66 -4.52 -21.27
CA HIS A 80 0.37 -3.59 -21.73
C HIS A 80 0.45 -2.34 -20.83
N GLU A 81 -0.68 -1.74 -20.48
CA GLU A 81 -0.73 -0.59 -19.56
C GLU A 81 -0.11 -0.92 -18.19
N VAL A 82 -0.41 -2.11 -17.63
CA VAL A 82 0.19 -2.58 -16.38
C VAL A 82 1.70 -2.78 -16.52
N ALA A 83 2.16 -3.38 -17.63
CA ALA A 83 3.58 -3.60 -17.88
C ALA A 83 4.37 -2.27 -17.96
N VAL A 84 3.83 -1.28 -18.69
CA VAL A 84 4.40 0.06 -18.77
C VAL A 84 4.44 0.71 -17.39
N TRP A 85 3.33 0.63 -16.64
CA TRP A 85 3.25 1.21 -15.30
C TRP A 85 4.28 0.61 -14.34
N ILE A 86 4.46 -0.72 -14.36
CA ILE A 86 5.46 -1.44 -13.56
C ILE A 86 6.88 -0.97 -13.92
N ALA A 87 7.19 -0.90 -15.21
CA ALA A 87 8.51 -0.49 -15.68
C ALA A 87 8.84 0.95 -15.28
N ASP A 88 7.92 1.89 -15.51
CA ASP A 88 8.09 3.30 -15.15
C ASP A 88 8.27 3.48 -13.63
N THR A 89 7.50 2.72 -12.84
CA THR A 89 7.53 2.79 -11.38
C THR A 89 8.84 2.23 -10.83
N TYR A 90 9.34 1.12 -11.39
CA TYR A 90 10.63 0.55 -11.02
C TYR A 90 11.79 1.50 -11.34
N GLN A 91 11.77 2.14 -12.51
CA GLN A 91 12.82 3.08 -12.94
C GLN A 91 12.86 4.36 -12.08
N ALA A 92 11.71 4.81 -11.58
CA ALA A 92 11.62 6.03 -10.77
C ALA A 92 12.00 5.83 -9.30
N ALA A 93 12.28 4.60 -8.87
CA ALA A 93 12.50 4.26 -7.47
C ALA A 93 13.87 4.73 -6.94
N PRO A 94 13.93 5.26 -5.70
CA PRO A 94 15.17 5.75 -5.11
C PRO A 94 16.15 4.63 -4.75
N LEU A 95 17.43 5.00 -4.64
CA LEU A 95 18.52 4.16 -4.13
C LEU A 95 18.35 3.99 -2.60
N ALA A 96 18.63 2.79 -2.06
CA ALA A 96 18.33 2.31 -0.69
C ALA A 96 16.86 1.86 -0.46
N PRO A 97 16.42 0.80 -1.15
CA PRO A 97 15.01 0.43 -1.23
C PRO A 97 14.39 -0.05 0.09
N GLU A 98 15.11 -0.73 0.99
CA GLU A 98 14.47 -1.32 2.19
C GLU A 98 14.08 -0.26 3.23
N GLN A 99 15.01 0.63 3.58
CA GLN A 99 14.76 1.72 4.53
C GLN A 99 13.70 2.69 3.98
N HIS A 100 13.81 3.02 2.69
CA HIS A 100 12.85 3.92 2.06
C HIS A 100 11.47 3.29 1.92
N ALA A 101 11.36 2.01 1.56
CA ALA A 101 10.08 1.30 1.54
C ALA A 101 9.44 1.22 2.93
N THR A 102 10.23 1.04 3.99
CA THR A 102 9.73 1.02 5.37
C THR A 102 9.21 2.38 5.82
N HIS A 103 9.88 3.47 5.42
CA HIS A 103 9.38 4.82 5.63
C HIS A 103 8.08 5.07 4.85
N LEU A 104 8.08 4.76 3.55
CA LEU A 104 6.93 4.97 2.67
C LEU A 104 5.72 4.14 3.08
N LYS A 105 5.93 2.94 3.63
CA LYS A 105 4.86 2.14 4.26
C LYS A 105 4.08 2.96 5.28
N ALA A 106 4.77 3.65 6.18
CA ALA A 106 4.11 4.49 7.19
C ALA A 106 3.36 5.67 6.53
N VAL A 107 3.91 6.24 5.46
CA VAL A 107 3.26 7.34 4.71
C VAL A 107 1.97 6.87 4.03
N VAL A 108 1.98 5.72 3.34
CA VAL A 108 0.78 5.19 2.65
C VAL A 108 -0.28 4.75 3.66
N LEU A 109 0.10 4.11 4.77
CA LEU A 109 -0.84 3.72 5.83
C LEU A 109 -1.47 4.94 6.53
N LYS A 110 -0.72 6.03 6.72
CA LYS A 110 -1.28 7.30 7.20
C LYS A 110 -2.35 7.84 6.25
N ALA A 111 -2.08 7.79 4.93
CA ALA A 111 -3.05 8.23 3.92
C ALA A 111 -4.28 7.32 3.89
N ALA A 112 -4.09 6.00 3.97
CA ALA A 112 -5.16 5.01 4.06
C ALA A 112 -6.06 5.26 5.27
N TRP A 113 -5.47 5.50 6.45
CA TRP A 113 -6.22 5.80 7.67
C TRP A 113 -7.08 7.06 7.50
N ARG A 114 -6.51 8.13 6.93
CA ARG A 114 -7.27 9.37 6.67
C ARG A 114 -8.44 9.14 5.71
N ARG A 115 -8.28 8.27 4.70
CA ARG A 115 -9.38 7.88 3.79
C ARG A 115 -10.43 7.07 4.52
N ALA A 116 -10.04 6.08 5.32
CA ALA A 116 -10.97 5.28 6.12
C ALA A 116 -11.81 6.15 7.09
N VAL A 117 -11.17 7.14 7.75
CA VAL A 117 -11.88 8.12 8.60
C VAL A 117 -12.88 8.94 7.78
N ALA A 118 -12.48 9.43 6.60
CA ALA A 118 -13.36 10.22 5.74
C ALA A 118 -14.57 9.41 5.24
N GLU A 119 -14.34 8.16 4.82
CA GLU A 119 -15.39 7.24 4.39
C GLU A 119 -16.36 6.90 5.53
N HIS A 120 -15.85 6.64 6.73
CA HIS A 120 -16.68 6.41 7.92
C HIS A 120 -17.49 7.65 8.29
N ALA A 121 -16.89 8.84 8.29
CA ALA A 121 -17.60 10.09 8.53
C ALA A 121 -18.69 10.35 7.49
N GLN A 122 -18.45 10.03 6.22
CA GLN A 122 -19.46 10.15 5.17
C GLN A 122 -20.63 9.18 5.39
N ARG A 123 -20.35 7.93 5.78
CA ARG A 123 -21.40 6.96 6.16
C ARG A 123 -22.24 7.47 7.33
N LEU A 124 -21.60 8.03 8.36
CA LEU A 124 -22.29 8.64 9.49
C LEU A 124 -23.20 9.80 9.06
N LEU A 125 -22.70 10.71 8.23
CA LEU A 125 -23.49 11.85 7.73
C LEU A 125 -24.70 11.38 6.91
N GLN A 126 -24.55 10.31 6.13
CA GLN A 126 -25.67 9.72 5.40
C GLN A 126 -26.69 9.09 6.35
N ALA A 127 -26.24 8.33 7.35
CA ALA A 127 -27.12 7.70 8.34
C ALA A 127 -27.91 8.72 9.16
N VAL A 128 -27.32 9.86 9.51
CA VAL A 128 -28.03 10.96 10.19
C VAL A 128 -29.24 11.45 9.38
N ALA A 129 -29.16 11.41 8.04
CA ALA A 129 -30.24 11.87 7.17
C ALA A 129 -31.30 10.79 6.88
N GLU A 130 -30.89 9.52 6.83
CA GLU A 130 -31.68 8.46 6.19
C GLU A 130 -31.99 7.25 7.10
N SER A 131 -31.30 7.10 8.23
CA SER A 131 -31.35 5.90 9.07
C SER A 131 -32.10 6.11 10.39
N SER A 132 -32.47 5.00 11.03
CA SER A 132 -33.03 5.01 12.38
C SER A 132 -31.99 5.38 13.45
N THR A 133 -32.46 5.77 14.64
CA THR A 133 -31.57 6.08 15.77
C THR A 133 -30.74 4.88 16.22
N ASP A 134 -31.32 3.67 16.15
CA ASP A 134 -30.62 2.43 16.53
C ASP A 134 -29.47 2.12 15.55
N GLU A 135 -29.73 2.18 14.24
CA GLU A 135 -28.70 2.01 13.20
C GLU A 135 -27.62 3.10 13.27
N LEU A 136 -27.99 4.34 13.60
CA LEU A 136 -27.03 5.41 13.80
C LEU A 136 -26.13 5.14 15.01
N SER A 137 -26.68 4.61 16.11
CA SER A 137 -25.91 4.21 17.30
C SER A 137 -24.91 3.12 16.97
N GLU A 138 -25.33 2.06 16.28
CA GLU A 138 -24.45 0.98 15.85
C GLU A 138 -23.31 1.50 14.95
N LEU A 139 -23.63 2.37 13.99
CA LEU A 139 -22.64 2.92 13.08
C LEU A 139 -21.63 3.83 13.79
N THR A 140 -22.03 4.56 14.84
CA THR A 140 -21.08 5.36 15.64
C THR A 140 -20.09 4.52 16.44
N GLU A 141 -20.45 3.27 16.75
CA GLU A 141 -19.58 2.33 17.47
C GLU A 141 -18.73 1.46 16.52
N ASP A 142 -19.13 1.33 15.25
CA ASP A 142 -18.40 0.57 14.21
C ASP A 142 -17.18 1.32 13.65
N THR A 143 -16.16 1.49 14.49
CA THR A 143 -14.86 2.07 14.12
C THR A 143 -13.80 1.03 13.75
N CYS A 144 -14.15 -0.27 13.70
CA CYS A 144 -13.20 -1.37 13.57
C CYS A 144 -12.23 -1.21 12.39
N ALA A 145 -12.73 -0.84 11.20
CA ALA A 145 -11.89 -0.64 10.02
C ALA A 145 -10.91 0.54 10.18
N VAL A 146 -11.33 1.61 10.86
CA VAL A 146 -10.47 2.77 11.14
C VAL A 146 -9.38 2.40 12.15
N ASP A 147 -9.76 1.68 13.20
CA ASP A 147 -8.86 1.25 14.27
C ASP A 147 -7.83 0.21 13.79
N GLU A 148 -8.21 -0.65 12.86
CA GLU A 148 -7.30 -1.60 12.23
C GLU A 148 -6.20 -0.88 11.45
N VAL A 149 -6.56 0.05 10.55
CA VAL A 149 -5.57 0.81 9.77
C VAL A 149 -4.71 1.67 10.70
N TRP A 150 -5.28 2.26 11.74
CA TRP A 150 -4.54 3.01 12.76
C TRP A 150 -3.48 2.14 13.45
N SER A 151 -3.87 0.96 13.91
CA SER A 151 -2.97 0.01 14.58
C SER A 151 -1.80 -0.38 13.67
N ARG A 152 -2.08 -0.63 12.38
CA ARG A 152 -1.06 -0.95 11.38
C ARG A 152 -0.12 0.23 11.10
N TYR A 153 -0.65 1.46 11.05
CA TYR A 153 0.15 2.68 10.92
C TYR A 153 1.08 2.89 12.13
N GLN A 154 0.58 2.72 13.35
CA GLN A 154 1.39 2.83 14.57
C GLN A 154 2.52 1.80 14.61
N ALA A 155 2.25 0.55 14.22
CA ALA A 155 3.27 -0.47 14.09
C ALA A 155 4.37 -0.04 13.09
N ALA A 156 3.99 0.51 11.94
CA ALA A 156 4.95 1.00 10.93
C ALA A 156 5.83 2.15 11.44
N LEU A 157 5.30 3.06 12.29
CA LEU A 157 6.10 4.12 12.92
C LEU A 157 7.15 3.56 13.89
N ASN A 158 6.77 2.56 14.69
CA ASN A 158 7.67 1.95 15.67
C ASN A 158 8.85 1.21 15.02
N HIS A 159 8.68 0.69 13.81
CA HIS A 159 9.79 0.12 13.03
C HIS A 159 10.77 1.18 12.51
N ASN A 160 10.31 2.41 12.28
CA ASN A 160 11.19 3.53 11.88
C ASN A 160 11.97 4.14 13.05
N SER A 161 11.43 4.08 14.28
CA SER A 161 12.05 4.73 15.45
C SER A 161 13.25 3.98 16.03
N VAL A 162 13.31 2.65 15.88
CA VAL A 162 14.46 1.84 16.37
C VAL A 162 15.76 2.18 15.64
N SER A 163 15.69 2.65 14.40
CA SER A 163 16.87 3.00 13.59
C SER A 163 17.39 4.43 13.81
N ALA A 164 16.68 5.27 14.56
CA ALA A 164 16.96 6.72 14.66
C ALA A 164 17.83 7.13 15.87
N ARG A 165 18.30 6.20 16.70
CA ARG A 165 19.26 6.50 17.79
C ARG A 165 20.68 6.62 17.20
N LEU A 166 20.99 7.77 16.64
CA LEU A 166 22.36 8.21 16.39
C LEU A 166 22.80 9.09 17.56
N GLU A 167 23.69 8.58 18.40
CA GLU A 167 24.50 9.43 19.28
C GLU A 167 25.55 10.12 18.41
N VAL A 168 25.43 11.44 18.26
CA VAL A 168 26.45 12.25 17.60
C VAL A 168 27.62 12.38 18.58
N GLY A 169 28.69 11.63 18.34
CA GLY A 169 29.95 11.77 19.07
C GLY A 169 30.54 13.16 18.85
N ALA A 170 30.88 13.83 19.95
CA ALA A 170 31.52 15.13 20.00
C ALA A 170 32.95 15.13 19.47
#